data_AF-A0AA41SJX3-F1
#
_entry.id   AF-A0AA41SJX3-F1
#
_cell.length_a   1.000
_cell.length_b   1.000
_cell.length_c   1.000
_cell.angle_alpha   90.00
_cell.angle_beta   90.00
_cell.angle_gamma   90.00
#
_symmetry.space_group_name_H-M   'P 1'
#
loop_
_entity.id
_entity.type
_entity.pdbx_description
1 polymer ?
#
loop_
_entity_poly.entity_id
_entity_poly.type
_entity_poly.pdbx_seq_one_letter_code
_entity_poly.pdbx_strand_id
1 'polypeptide(L)'
;MASKPGILTDWPWKHLGSRFKYIVLVPWVVDSTYTALKMMSKSTSTNQEEESGSNNNSRGDDTRIYLIILPFLLWRIIHAQIWTSYARFRTAKAKNRITDKPIEFEQVDRESNWDDNIILTGVIGYVGWKWVAAAAVENSPMPIWRTDGVVITILMHMGPVEYLYYWLHRALHHHFLYSRYHSHHHSSIVTEPVTSVIHPFGEIVSYLVLFFIPILTVILTGTASIVGILGYLTYIDFMNYLGHCNFELVPISVFRFFPLLKYFFYTPSFHSLHHTRFRTNYSLFMPIYDYIYGTMDTSSDELHRTSLMRRDEQPDVVHLTHPSTLESVYHVQPGLASLATKPYNPTTTTTVVTHDVICC
;
A
#
# COMPACT_ATOMS: atom_id res chain seq x y z
N MET A 1 3.71 2.22 -19.34
CA MET A 1 3.44 0.80 -19.64
C MET A 1 4.76 0.07 -19.78
N ALA A 2 4.78 -1.25 -19.59
CA ALA A 2 5.98 -2.06 -19.78
C ALA A 2 6.54 -1.91 -21.21
N SER A 3 7.86 -2.05 -21.37
CA SER A 3 8.54 -1.79 -22.64
C SER A 3 8.08 -2.71 -23.79
N LYS A 4 7.65 -3.94 -23.45
CA LYS A 4 7.10 -4.94 -24.37
C LYS A 4 5.95 -5.68 -23.68
N PRO A 5 4.71 -5.16 -23.68
CA PRO A 5 3.59 -5.75 -22.92
C PRO A 5 3.44 -7.27 -23.13
N GLY A 6 3.30 -8.00 -22.04
CA GLY A 6 2.99 -9.43 -22.02
C GLY A 6 1.49 -9.74 -21.90
N ILE A 7 1.16 -11.02 -21.76
CA ILE A 7 -0.21 -11.47 -21.43
C ILE A 7 -0.55 -10.98 -20.01
N LEU A 8 -1.80 -10.60 -19.75
CA LEU A 8 -2.21 -10.01 -18.45
C LEU A 8 -1.43 -8.72 -18.08
N THR A 9 -0.93 -7.95 -19.05
CA THR A 9 -0.35 -6.63 -18.75
C THR A 9 -1.42 -5.67 -18.22
N ASP A 10 -2.55 -5.64 -18.90
CA ASP A 10 -3.62 -4.70 -18.63
C ASP A 10 -4.58 -5.20 -17.55
N TRP A 11 -5.07 -4.26 -16.74
CA TRP A 11 -6.10 -4.52 -15.74
C TRP A 11 -7.43 -4.90 -16.38
N PRO A 12 -8.22 -5.83 -15.78
CA PRO A 12 -9.49 -6.28 -16.35
C PRO A 12 -10.48 -5.14 -16.65
N TRP A 13 -10.45 -4.08 -15.83
CA TRP A 13 -11.31 -2.89 -15.97
C TRP A 13 -10.65 -1.70 -16.68
N LYS A 14 -9.50 -1.89 -17.34
CA LYS A 14 -8.83 -0.80 -18.07
C LYS A 14 -9.77 -0.06 -19.04
N HIS A 15 -10.66 -0.79 -19.69
CA HIS A 15 -11.65 -0.26 -20.63
C HIS A 15 -12.69 0.69 -20.01
N LEU A 16 -12.92 0.61 -18.69
CA LEU A 16 -13.80 1.54 -17.96
C LEU A 16 -13.14 2.90 -17.70
N GLY A 17 -11.80 2.97 -17.81
CA GLY A 17 -11.03 4.16 -17.48
C GLY A 17 -11.03 4.50 -15.98
N SER A 18 -10.24 5.51 -15.61
CA SER A 18 -10.03 5.89 -14.20
C SER A 18 -11.29 6.38 -13.48
N ARG A 19 -12.29 6.88 -14.21
CA ARG A 19 -13.53 7.43 -13.64
C ARG A 19 -14.58 6.36 -13.29
N PHE A 20 -14.67 5.29 -14.07
CA PHE A 20 -15.75 4.30 -13.93
C PHE A 20 -15.28 2.96 -13.36
N LYS A 21 -13.98 2.76 -13.13
CA LYS A 21 -13.46 1.50 -12.57
C LYS A 21 -14.07 1.09 -11.23
N TYR A 22 -14.53 2.04 -10.40
CA TYR A 22 -15.19 1.73 -9.13
C TYR A 22 -16.55 1.03 -9.28
N ILE A 23 -17.15 1.04 -10.48
CA ILE A 23 -18.37 0.26 -10.78
C ILE A 23 -18.16 -1.23 -10.48
N VAL A 24 -16.92 -1.72 -10.60
CA VAL A 24 -16.54 -3.11 -10.24
C VAL A 24 -16.91 -3.46 -8.79
N LEU A 25 -16.90 -2.48 -7.87
CA LEU A 25 -17.24 -2.69 -6.46
C LEU A 25 -18.76 -2.58 -6.17
N VAL A 26 -19.55 -2.01 -7.08
CA VAL A 26 -20.97 -1.69 -6.84
C VAL A 26 -21.81 -2.92 -6.45
N PRO A 27 -21.74 -4.07 -7.14
CA PRO A 27 -22.54 -5.25 -6.77
C PRO A 27 -22.29 -5.69 -5.32
N TRP A 28 -21.03 -5.61 -4.89
CA TRP A 28 -20.60 -6.03 -3.56
C TRP A 28 -21.02 -5.06 -2.47
N VAL A 29 -20.92 -3.75 -2.74
CA VAL A 29 -21.37 -2.70 -1.82
C VAL A 29 -22.88 -2.75 -1.63
N VAL A 30 -23.64 -2.92 -2.72
CA VAL A 30 -25.10 -3.05 -2.66
C VAL A 30 -25.52 -4.28 -1.87
N ASP A 31 -24.92 -5.45 -2.15
CA ASP A 31 -25.20 -6.70 -1.44
C ASP A 31 -24.87 -6.60 0.06
N SER A 32 -23.73 -6.00 0.39
CA SER A 32 -23.31 -5.76 1.79
C SER A 32 -24.26 -4.82 2.53
N THR A 33 -24.66 -3.73 1.88
CA THR A 33 -25.57 -2.72 2.45
C THR A 33 -26.97 -3.31 2.65
N TYR A 34 -27.48 -4.03 1.65
CA TYR A 34 -28.77 -4.70 1.72
C TYR A 34 -28.82 -5.72 2.87
N THR A 35 -27.77 -6.52 3.01
CA THR A 35 -27.69 -7.53 4.08
C THR A 35 -27.63 -6.87 5.46
N ALA A 36 -26.89 -5.76 5.60
CA ALA A 36 -26.83 -4.99 6.84
C ALA A 36 -28.19 -4.39 7.23
N LEU A 37 -28.89 -3.77 6.27
CA LEU A 37 -30.23 -3.20 6.50
C LEU A 37 -31.24 -4.28 6.92
N LYS A 38 -31.19 -5.45 6.27
CA LYS A 38 -32.04 -6.60 6.64
C LYS A 38 -31.78 -7.08 8.06
N MET A 39 -30.53 -7.08 8.51
CA MET A 39 -30.18 -7.42 9.90
C MET A 39 -30.68 -6.39 10.90
N MET A 40 -30.49 -5.11 10.62
CA MET A 40 -30.99 -4.03 11.48
C MET A 40 -32.53 -4.07 11.60
N SER A 41 -33.22 -4.30 10.49
CA SER A 41 -34.67 -4.47 10.48
C SER A 41 -35.10 -5.67 11.33
N LYS A 42 -34.45 -6.83 11.18
CA LYS A 42 -34.76 -8.03 11.97
C LYS A 42 -34.51 -7.83 13.47
N SER A 43 -33.39 -7.19 13.84
CA SER A 43 -33.07 -6.85 15.24
C SER A 43 -34.08 -5.90 15.87
N THR A 44 -34.67 -5.00 15.08
CA THR A 44 -35.70 -4.06 15.56
C THR A 44 -37.03 -4.78 15.79
N SER A 45 -37.35 -5.79 14.97
CA SER A 45 -38.56 -6.62 15.11
C SER A 45 -38.47 -7.64 16.25
N THR A 46 -37.29 -8.21 16.53
CA THR A 46 -37.10 -9.20 17.61
C THR A 46 -37.15 -8.61 19.02
N ASN A 47 -37.02 -7.28 19.18
CA ASN A 47 -37.23 -6.63 20.49
C ASN A 47 -38.71 -6.63 20.94
N GLN A 48 -39.64 -7.21 20.18
CA GLN A 48 -41.04 -7.41 20.57
C GLN A 48 -41.41 -8.87 20.89
N GLU A 49 -40.53 -9.85 20.62
CA GLU A 49 -40.83 -11.27 20.82
C GLU A 49 -39.60 -12.02 21.38
N GLU A 50 -39.21 -11.72 22.63
CA GLU A 50 -38.31 -12.59 23.40
C GLU A 50 -39.11 -13.64 24.18
N GLU A 51 -39.61 -14.67 23.50
CA GLU A 51 -39.99 -15.93 24.16
C GLU A 51 -40.06 -17.11 23.16
N SER A 52 -38.97 -17.44 22.47
CA SER A 52 -38.69 -18.86 22.16
C SER A 52 -37.23 -19.06 21.73
N GLY A 53 -36.57 -20.01 22.39
CA GLY A 53 -35.18 -20.36 22.15
C GLY A 53 -34.96 -20.90 20.73
N SER A 54 -34.24 -20.14 19.91
CA SER A 54 -33.60 -20.66 18.71
C SER A 54 -32.25 -20.00 18.55
N ASN A 55 -31.20 -20.82 18.66
CA ASN A 55 -29.80 -20.46 18.69
C ASN A 55 -29.30 -20.09 17.26
N ASN A 56 -29.87 -19.03 16.67
CA ASN A 56 -29.58 -18.56 15.31
C ASN A 56 -28.42 -17.52 15.25
N ASN A 57 -27.52 -17.52 16.24
CA ASN A 57 -26.43 -16.54 16.32
C ASN A 57 -25.33 -16.71 15.25
N SER A 58 -25.13 -17.91 14.70
CA SER A 58 -24.02 -18.18 13.75
C SER A 58 -24.14 -17.35 12.46
N ARG A 59 -25.35 -17.26 11.89
CA ARG A 59 -25.61 -16.55 10.62
C ARG A 59 -25.57 -15.02 10.77
N GLY A 60 -25.67 -14.51 12.00
CA GLY A 60 -25.58 -13.08 12.33
C GLY A 60 -24.14 -12.57 12.37
N ASP A 61 -23.19 -13.39 12.84
CA ASP A 61 -21.78 -13.03 12.89
C ASP A 61 -21.09 -13.09 11.51
N ASP A 62 -21.50 -14.03 10.64
CA ASP A 62 -20.95 -14.18 9.28
C ASP A 62 -21.16 -12.96 8.37
N THR A 63 -22.13 -12.11 8.72
CA THR A 63 -22.43 -10.90 7.95
C THR A 63 -21.62 -9.68 8.42
N ARG A 64 -21.11 -9.69 9.65
CA ARG A 64 -20.31 -8.58 10.21
C ARG A 64 -19.00 -8.37 9.45
N ILE A 65 -18.47 -9.43 8.83
CA ILE A 65 -17.23 -9.36 8.06
C ILE A 65 -17.44 -8.77 6.67
N TYR A 66 -18.62 -8.89 6.05
CA TYR A 66 -18.94 -8.10 4.84
C TYR A 66 -18.86 -6.60 5.10
N LEU A 67 -19.30 -6.19 6.29
CA LEU A 67 -19.32 -4.79 6.70
C LEU A 67 -17.93 -4.23 6.96
N ILE A 68 -16.92 -5.06 7.23
CA ILE A 68 -15.56 -4.57 7.50
C ILE A 68 -14.73 -4.38 6.23
N ILE A 69 -15.10 -5.04 5.12
CA ILE A 69 -14.36 -4.94 3.85
C ILE A 69 -14.37 -3.50 3.34
N LEU A 70 -15.53 -2.85 3.24
CA LEU A 70 -15.61 -1.49 2.72
C LEU A 70 -14.83 -0.46 3.59
N PRO A 71 -15.02 -0.39 4.92
CA PRO A 71 -14.18 0.42 5.80
C PRO A 71 -12.69 0.13 5.66
N PHE A 72 -12.31 -1.14 5.47
CA PHE A 72 -10.91 -1.49 5.28
C PHE A 72 -10.35 -1.00 3.93
N LEU A 73 -11.13 -1.08 2.84
CA LEU A 73 -10.72 -0.49 1.56
C LEU A 73 -10.56 1.03 1.67
N LEU A 74 -11.47 1.71 2.38
CA LEU A 74 -11.35 3.13 2.67
C LEU A 74 -10.10 3.45 3.50
N TRP A 75 -9.81 2.63 4.51
CA TRP A 75 -8.57 2.73 5.29
C TRP A 75 -7.34 2.64 4.40
N ARG A 76 -7.26 1.67 3.47
CA ARG A 76 -6.13 1.55 2.54
C ARG A 76 -5.95 2.79 1.66
N ILE A 77 -7.05 3.36 1.17
CA ILE A 77 -7.02 4.63 0.41
C ILE A 77 -6.45 5.76 1.28
N ILE A 78 -6.99 5.93 2.49
CA ILE A 78 -6.54 6.99 3.42
C ILE A 78 -5.06 6.79 3.78
N HIS A 79 -4.65 5.56 4.08
CA HIS A 79 -3.28 5.20 4.43
C HIS A 79 -2.29 5.54 3.30
N ALA A 80 -2.61 5.16 2.06
CA ALA A 80 -1.81 5.52 0.89
C ALA A 80 -1.72 7.05 0.68
N GLN A 81 -2.82 7.78 0.89
CA GLN A 81 -2.86 9.23 0.75
C GLN A 81 -2.05 9.94 1.83
N ILE A 82 -2.09 9.47 3.08
CA ILE A 82 -1.27 9.99 4.19
C ILE A 82 0.21 9.83 3.85
N TRP A 83 0.62 8.63 3.44
CA TRP A 83 2.01 8.36 3.09
C TRP A 83 2.48 9.19 1.90
N THR A 84 1.68 9.27 0.84
CA THR A 84 2.01 10.03 -0.37
C THR A 84 2.15 11.52 -0.05
N SER A 85 1.21 12.08 0.72
CA SER A 85 1.27 13.47 1.15
C SER A 85 2.51 13.74 2.02
N TYR A 86 2.81 12.83 2.94
CA TYR A 86 3.99 12.93 3.78
C TYR A 86 5.30 12.85 2.96
N ALA A 87 5.39 11.90 2.03
CA ALA A 87 6.55 11.73 1.15
C ALA A 87 6.79 12.97 0.27
N ARG A 88 5.74 13.53 -0.32
CA ARG A 88 5.83 14.76 -1.12
C ARG A 88 6.27 15.95 -0.28
N PHE A 89 5.70 16.11 0.91
CA PHE A 89 6.11 17.16 1.85
C PHE A 89 7.59 17.05 2.25
N ARG A 90 8.06 15.84 2.56
CA ARG A 90 9.46 15.57 2.90
C ARG A 90 10.40 15.81 1.72
N THR A 91 10.00 15.39 0.52
CA THR A 91 10.76 15.61 -0.72
C THR A 91 10.89 17.09 -1.05
N ALA A 92 9.82 17.87 -0.85
CA ALA A 92 9.82 19.33 -1.07
C ALA A 92 10.75 20.09 -0.12
N LYS A 93 10.90 19.63 1.13
CA LYS A 93 11.88 20.19 2.09
C LYS A 93 13.32 19.73 1.87
N ALA A 94 13.55 18.78 0.94
CA ALA A 94 14.81 18.08 0.70
C ALA A 94 15.42 17.35 1.92
N LYS A 95 14.76 17.38 3.09
CA LYS A 95 15.26 16.81 4.33
C LYS A 95 15.23 15.29 4.29
N ASN A 96 16.41 14.70 4.44
CA ASN A 96 16.66 13.27 4.31
C ASN A 96 16.31 12.68 2.93
N ARG A 97 16.23 13.50 1.88
CA ARG A 97 15.90 13.03 0.53
C ARG A 97 16.97 12.07 0.00
N ILE A 98 16.53 11.00 -0.66
CA ILE A 98 17.41 9.94 -1.18
C ILE A 98 17.80 10.23 -2.64
N THR A 99 16.82 10.42 -3.52
CA THR A 99 17.03 10.74 -4.93
C THR A 99 16.69 12.20 -5.23
N ASP A 100 17.59 12.89 -5.93
CA ASP A 100 17.49 14.32 -6.26
C ASP A 100 16.77 14.65 -7.57
N LYS A 101 16.36 13.63 -8.31
CA LYS A 101 15.64 13.83 -9.56
C LYS A 101 14.23 14.38 -9.29
N PRO A 102 13.70 15.24 -10.17
CA PRO A 102 12.31 15.63 -10.11
C PRO A 102 11.38 14.45 -10.47
N ILE A 103 10.14 14.51 -10.03
CA ILE A 103 9.08 13.61 -10.49
C ILE A 103 8.57 14.16 -11.82
N GLU A 104 8.76 13.39 -12.90
CA GLU A 104 8.31 13.77 -14.25
C GLU A 104 6.79 13.64 -14.39
N PHE A 105 6.18 14.48 -15.24
CA PHE A 105 4.72 14.44 -15.47
C PHE A 105 4.26 13.07 -16.01
N GLU A 106 5.06 12.43 -16.87
CA GLU A 106 4.73 11.10 -17.36
C GLU A 106 4.75 10.05 -16.25
N GLN A 107 5.54 10.25 -15.18
CA GLN A 107 5.48 9.38 -14.01
C GLN A 107 4.16 9.59 -13.27
N VAL A 108 3.80 10.84 -12.97
CA VAL A 108 2.54 11.17 -12.29
C VAL A 108 1.33 10.56 -13.02
N ASP A 109 1.30 10.67 -14.35
CA ASP A 109 0.21 10.11 -15.16
C ASP A 109 0.17 8.58 -15.09
N ARG A 110 1.33 7.90 -15.13
CA ARG A 110 1.41 6.44 -14.99
C ARG A 110 0.94 5.96 -13.63
N GLU A 111 1.24 6.71 -12.58
CA GLU A 111 0.95 6.34 -11.20
C GLU A 111 -0.47 6.73 -10.74
N SER A 112 -1.23 7.43 -11.60
CA SER A 112 -2.59 7.90 -11.32
C SER A 112 -3.63 6.82 -11.01
N ASN A 113 -3.36 5.55 -11.38
CA ASN A 113 -4.26 4.40 -11.17
C ASN A 113 -3.78 3.45 -10.05
N TRP A 114 -2.98 3.93 -9.10
CA TRP A 114 -2.46 3.17 -7.96
C TRP A 114 -3.52 2.39 -7.16
N ASP A 115 -4.74 2.88 -7.13
CA ASP A 115 -5.88 2.31 -6.41
C ASP A 115 -6.50 1.08 -7.10
N ASP A 116 -6.03 0.69 -8.30
CA ASP A 116 -6.44 -0.56 -8.95
C ASP A 116 -6.13 -1.79 -8.06
N ASN A 117 -5.01 -1.77 -7.34
CA ASN A 117 -4.68 -2.82 -6.36
C ASN A 117 -5.73 -2.92 -5.24
N ILE A 118 -6.26 -1.79 -4.78
CA ILE A 118 -7.28 -1.74 -3.72
C ILE A 118 -8.59 -2.31 -4.24
N ILE A 119 -9.00 -1.95 -5.46
CA ILE A 119 -10.20 -2.50 -6.11
C ILE A 119 -10.07 -4.03 -6.24
N LEU A 120 -8.94 -4.54 -6.73
CA LEU A 120 -8.70 -5.97 -6.86
C LEU A 120 -8.78 -6.71 -5.52
N THR A 121 -8.09 -6.18 -4.51
CA THR A 121 -8.10 -6.76 -3.17
C THR A 121 -9.50 -6.74 -2.58
N GLY A 122 -10.29 -5.70 -2.86
CA GLY A 122 -11.70 -5.61 -2.49
C GLY A 122 -12.54 -6.70 -3.12
N VAL A 123 -12.45 -6.87 -4.45
CA VAL A 123 -13.14 -7.95 -5.17
C VAL A 123 -12.76 -9.32 -4.61
N ILE A 124 -11.46 -9.58 -4.41
CA ILE A 124 -10.99 -10.84 -3.83
C ILE A 124 -11.46 -10.99 -2.40
N GLY A 125 -11.49 -9.93 -1.59
CA GLY A 125 -12.02 -9.96 -0.23
C GLY A 125 -13.50 -10.34 -0.20
N TYR A 126 -14.32 -9.72 -1.05
CA TYR A 126 -15.76 -10.02 -1.14
C TYR A 126 -16.05 -11.42 -1.68
N VAL A 127 -15.36 -11.83 -2.75
CA VAL A 127 -15.49 -13.18 -3.33
C VAL A 127 -14.95 -14.21 -2.34
N GLY A 128 -13.72 -14.03 -1.87
CA GLY A 128 -13.04 -14.89 -0.93
C GLY A 128 -13.86 -15.10 0.33
N TRP A 129 -14.48 -14.07 0.89
CA TRP A 129 -15.38 -14.22 2.02
C TRP A 129 -16.61 -15.07 1.69
N LYS A 130 -17.25 -14.91 0.52
CA LYS A 130 -18.36 -15.79 0.09
C LYS A 130 -17.95 -17.27 0.05
N TRP A 131 -16.76 -17.56 -0.48
CA TRP A 131 -16.27 -18.94 -0.62
C TRP A 131 -15.71 -19.51 0.68
N VAL A 132 -14.98 -18.72 1.47
CA VAL A 132 -14.44 -19.12 2.77
C VAL A 132 -15.55 -19.27 3.81
N ALA A 133 -16.56 -18.39 3.83
CA ALA A 133 -17.73 -18.57 4.69
C ALA A 133 -18.53 -19.82 4.29
N ALA A 134 -18.60 -20.15 3.00
CA ALA A 134 -19.25 -21.38 2.53
C ALA A 134 -18.45 -22.68 2.83
N ALA A 135 -17.13 -22.58 3.05
CA ALA A 135 -16.25 -23.76 3.19
C ALA A 135 -15.63 -23.95 4.58
N ALA A 136 -15.48 -22.89 5.38
CA ALA A 136 -14.67 -22.90 6.61
C ALA A 136 -15.46 -22.60 7.89
N VAL A 137 -16.73 -22.21 7.81
CA VAL A 137 -17.51 -21.73 8.97
C VAL A 137 -18.74 -22.60 9.19
N GLU A 138 -18.55 -23.92 9.27
CA GLU A 138 -19.64 -24.80 9.69
C GLU A 138 -19.83 -24.79 11.22
N ASN A 139 -18.90 -24.22 12.02
CA ASN A 139 -18.95 -24.37 13.48
C ASN A 139 -18.63 -23.15 14.39
N SER A 140 -18.07 -22.02 13.91
CA SER A 140 -17.89 -20.81 14.76
C SER A 140 -17.46 -19.57 13.97
N PRO A 141 -17.96 -18.35 14.30
CA PRO A 141 -17.50 -17.11 13.69
C PRO A 141 -16.01 -16.84 13.94
N MET A 142 -15.37 -16.13 13.01
CA MET A 142 -13.95 -15.77 13.13
C MET A 142 -13.75 -14.80 14.31
N PRO A 143 -12.83 -15.09 15.24
CA PRO A 143 -12.57 -14.21 16.38
C PRO A 143 -11.89 -12.90 15.97
N ILE A 144 -12.10 -11.86 16.76
CA ILE A 144 -11.50 -10.53 16.53
C ILE A 144 -9.96 -10.60 16.62
N TRP A 145 -9.43 -11.31 17.63
CA TRP A 145 -8.00 -11.43 17.89
C TRP A 145 -7.61 -12.87 18.24
N ARG A 146 -6.47 -13.33 17.71
CA ARG A 146 -5.83 -14.60 18.06
C ARG A 146 -4.32 -14.51 17.97
N THR A 147 -3.65 -14.64 19.11
CA THR A 147 -2.19 -14.51 19.19
C THR A 147 -1.45 -15.62 18.45
N ASP A 148 -1.92 -16.87 18.51
CA ASP A 148 -1.34 -18.01 17.80
C ASP A 148 -1.32 -17.79 16.28
N GLY A 149 -2.45 -17.36 15.70
CA GLY A 149 -2.54 -16.99 14.29
C GLY A 149 -1.67 -15.81 13.89
N VAL A 150 -1.56 -14.79 14.74
CA VAL A 150 -0.67 -13.64 14.50
C VAL A 150 0.79 -14.10 14.46
N VAL A 151 1.22 -14.96 15.39
CA VAL A 151 2.57 -15.53 15.40
C VAL A 151 2.83 -16.37 14.14
N ILE A 152 1.89 -17.23 13.75
CA ILE A 152 1.99 -18.01 12.51
C ILE A 152 2.13 -17.09 11.29
N THR A 153 1.34 -16.01 11.24
CA THR A 153 1.39 -15.03 10.16
C THR A 153 2.77 -14.38 10.04
N ILE A 154 3.35 -13.95 11.17
CA ILE A 154 4.70 -13.37 11.23
C ILE A 154 5.74 -14.37 10.74
N LEU A 155 5.71 -15.62 11.23
CA LEU A 155 6.66 -16.65 10.84
C LEU A 155 6.55 -17.01 9.35
N MET A 156 5.33 -17.13 8.83
CA MET A 156 5.09 -17.40 7.41
C MET A 156 5.54 -16.24 6.52
N HIS A 157 5.43 -15.01 7.00
CA HIS A 157 5.95 -13.85 6.31
C HIS A 157 7.49 -13.85 6.30
N MET A 158 8.11 -13.86 7.48
CA MET A 158 9.57 -13.77 7.64
C MET A 158 10.33 -14.92 6.95
N GLY A 159 9.73 -16.10 6.86
CA GLY A 159 10.34 -17.26 6.21
C GLY A 159 9.89 -17.42 4.75
N PRO A 160 8.82 -18.21 4.48
CA PRO A 160 8.39 -18.53 3.12
C PRO A 160 8.15 -17.33 2.20
N VAL A 161 7.45 -16.29 2.66
CA VAL A 161 7.09 -15.16 1.80
C VAL A 161 8.33 -14.38 1.37
N GLU A 162 9.21 -14.03 2.30
CA GLU A 162 10.46 -13.31 1.99
C GLU A 162 11.36 -14.13 1.04
N TYR A 163 11.49 -15.43 1.28
CA TYR A 163 12.28 -16.33 0.42
C TYR A 163 11.73 -16.39 -1.01
N LEU A 164 10.43 -16.65 -1.14
CA LEU A 164 9.76 -16.78 -2.43
C LEU A 164 9.73 -15.43 -3.17
N TYR A 165 9.54 -14.31 -2.45
CA TYR A 165 9.64 -12.99 -3.04
C TYR A 165 11.00 -12.74 -3.65
N TYR A 166 12.08 -13.00 -2.90
CA TYR A 166 13.44 -12.74 -3.37
C TYR A 166 13.71 -13.39 -4.75
N TRP A 167 13.31 -14.66 -4.91
CA TRP A 167 13.47 -15.37 -6.16
C TRP A 167 12.50 -14.91 -7.25
N LEU A 168 11.24 -14.62 -6.92
CA LEU A 168 10.28 -14.05 -7.86
C LEU A 168 10.77 -12.71 -8.40
N HIS A 169 11.20 -11.82 -7.52
CA HIS A 169 11.70 -10.50 -7.86
C HIS A 169 12.97 -10.60 -8.72
N ARG A 170 13.93 -11.46 -8.35
CA ARG A 170 15.11 -11.72 -9.17
C ARG A 170 14.76 -12.29 -10.55
N ALA A 171 13.74 -13.16 -10.64
CA ALA A 171 13.24 -13.66 -11.92
C ALA A 171 12.56 -12.56 -12.74
N LEU A 172 11.81 -11.64 -12.12
CA LEU A 172 11.22 -10.47 -12.76
C LEU A 172 12.29 -9.53 -13.35
N HIS A 173 13.50 -9.51 -12.80
CA HIS A 173 14.65 -8.80 -13.37
C HIS A 173 15.37 -9.54 -14.51
N HIS A 174 14.97 -10.77 -14.83
CA HIS A 174 15.43 -11.43 -16.05
C HIS A 174 14.83 -10.72 -17.27
N HIS A 175 15.66 -10.46 -18.30
CA HIS A 175 15.32 -9.61 -19.45
C HIS A 175 13.93 -9.85 -20.07
N PHE A 176 13.49 -11.11 -20.14
CA PHE A 176 12.19 -11.50 -20.67
C PHE A 176 11.02 -10.96 -19.82
N LEU A 177 11.06 -11.22 -18.51
CA LEU A 177 10.01 -10.79 -17.57
C LEU A 177 10.13 -9.30 -17.27
N TYR A 178 11.35 -8.77 -17.19
CA TYR A 178 11.60 -7.36 -16.96
C TYR A 178 10.91 -6.50 -18.01
N SER A 179 11.19 -6.77 -19.29
CA SER A 179 10.62 -5.97 -20.39
C SER A 179 9.08 -6.02 -20.46
N ARG A 180 8.46 -7.09 -19.96
CA ARG A 180 7.00 -7.35 -20.04
C ARG A 180 6.20 -6.91 -18.84
N TYR A 181 6.80 -6.99 -17.66
CA TYR A 181 6.11 -6.80 -16.40
C TYR A 181 6.82 -5.73 -15.57
N HIS A 182 8.04 -6.02 -15.13
CA HIS A 182 8.70 -5.27 -14.07
C HIS A 182 9.29 -3.92 -14.50
N SER A 183 9.57 -3.72 -15.80
CA SER A 183 10.08 -2.45 -16.31
C SER A 183 9.09 -1.29 -16.14
N HIS A 184 7.80 -1.59 -15.99
CA HIS A 184 6.80 -0.56 -15.74
C HIS A 184 6.97 0.04 -14.34
N HIS A 185 7.21 -0.80 -13.33
CA HIS A 185 7.49 -0.35 -11.97
C HIS A 185 8.80 0.44 -11.91
N HIS A 186 9.86 -0.10 -12.51
CA HIS A 186 11.18 0.54 -12.61
C HIS A 186 11.24 1.79 -13.52
N SER A 187 10.13 2.12 -14.20
CA SER A 187 10.04 3.41 -14.90
C SER A 187 9.93 4.60 -13.93
N SER A 188 9.62 4.34 -12.66
CA SER A 188 9.50 5.33 -11.60
C SER A 188 10.79 5.38 -10.76
N ILE A 189 11.79 6.10 -11.25
CA ILE A 189 13.10 6.22 -10.57
C ILE A 189 13.00 6.99 -9.26
N VAL A 190 12.16 8.03 -9.23
CA VAL A 190 11.85 8.77 -8.02
C VAL A 190 10.61 8.14 -7.42
N THR A 191 10.81 7.12 -6.60
CA THR A 191 9.70 6.36 -6.03
C THR A 191 8.82 7.26 -5.15
N GLU A 192 7.51 7.11 -5.27
CA GLU A 192 6.52 7.58 -4.31
C GLU A 192 5.84 6.37 -3.63
N PRO A 193 5.22 6.51 -2.45
CA PRO A 193 4.54 5.39 -1.80
C PRO A 193 3.60 4.62 -2.71
N VAL A 194 2.88 5.33 -3.60
CA VAL A 194 2.00 4.72 -4.61
C VAL A 194 2.75 3.91 -5.69
N THR A 195 4.01 4.22 -6.00
CA THR A 195 4.85 3.45 -6.94
C THR A 195 4.91 1.97 -6.57
N SER A 196 4.84 1.65 -5.27
CA SER A 196 4.87 0.28 -4.75
C SER A 196 3.78 -0.63 -5.31
N VAL A 197 2.66 -0.07 -5.78
CA VAL A 197 1.53 -0.82 -6.35
C VAL A 197 1.37 -0.61 -7.86
N ILE A 198 2.29 0.13 -8.49
CA ILE A 198 2.27 0.38 -9.93
C ILE A 198 3.02 -0.71 -10.67
N HIS A 199 2.27 -1.76 -10.99
CA HIS A 199 2.74 -2.90 -11.76
C HIS A 199 1.68 -3.35 -12.77
N PRO A 200 2.07 -4.07 -13.83
CA PRO A 200 1.11 -4.74 -14.69
C PRO A 200 0.28 -5.78 -13.92
N PHE A 201 -0.93 -6.05 -14.40
CA PHE A 201 -1.91 -6.86 -13.66
C PHE A 201 -1.38 -8.25 -13.29
N GLY A 202 -0.72 -8.95 -14.22
CA GLY A 202 -0.15 -10.28 -13.96
C GLY A 202 0.91 -10.31 -12.85
N GLU A 203 1.67 -9.22 -12.69
CA GLU A 203 2.67 -9.10 -11.63
C GLU A 203 2.02 -8.81 -10.27
N ILE A 204 0.98 -7.96 -10.23
CA ILE A 204 0.18 -7.79 -9.01
C ILE A 204 -0.46 -9.11 -8.59
N VAL A 205 -0.97 -9.91 -9.54
CA VAL A 205 -1.54 -11.23 -9.22
C VAL A 205 -0.47 -12.16 -8.60
N SER A 206 0.77 -12.17 -9.10
CA SER A 206 1.82 -12.98 -8.49
C SER A 206 2.19 -12.53 -7.08
N TYR A 207 2.25 -11.22 -6.83
CA TYR A 207 2.47 -10.70 -5.48
C TYR A 207 1.29 -10.99 -4.55
N LEU A 208 0.05 -10.91 -5.03
CA LEU A 208 -1.11 -11.29 -4.25
C LEU A 208 -1.04 -12.76 -3.85
N VAL A 209 -0.83 -13.69 -4.79
CA VAL A 209 -0.68 -15.12 -4.49
C VAL A 209 0.36 -15.35 -3.39
N LEU A 210 1.50 -14.67 -3.48
CA LEU A 210 2.55 -14.72 -2.48
C LEU A 210 2.08 -14.20 -1.10
N PHE A 211 1.49 -13.01 -1.05
CA PHE A 211 1.01 -12.41 0.21
C PHE A 211 -0.22 -13.12 0.78
N PHE A 212 -0.95 -13.91 0.00
CA PHE A 212 -2.03 -14.75 0.48
C PHE A 212 -1.53 -15.98 1.26
N ILE A 213 -0.24 -16.36 1.16
CA ILE A 213 0.30 -17.55 1.86
C ILE A 213 0.05 -17.51 3.38
N PRO A 214 0.40 -16.43 4.13
CA PRO A 214 0.12 -16.40 5.56
C PRO A 214 -1.37 -16.39 5.88
N ILE A 215 -2.19 -15.69 5.08
CA ILE A 215 -3.65 -15.61 5.25
C ILE A 215 -4.30 -16.99 5.07
N LEU A 216 -3.95 -17.70 4.00
CA LEU A 216 -4.44 -19.06 3.74
C LEU A 216 -3.98 -20.01 4.84
N THR A 217 -2.74 -19.86 5.32
CA THR A 217 -2.21 -20.71 6.41
C THR A 217 -3.06 -20.59 7.66
N VAL A 218 -3.37 -19.37 8.12
CA VAL A 218 -4.18 -19.18 9.34
C VAL A 218 -5.63 -19.59 9.15
N ILE A 219 -6.18 -19.49 7.93
CA ILE A 219 -7.50 -20.01 7.60
C ILE A 219 -7.51 -21.55 7.69
N LEU A 220 -6.56 -22.21 7.01
CA LEU A 220 -6.48 -23.68 6.94
C LEU A 220 -6.15 -24.33 8.30
N THR A 221 -5.42 -23.63 9.16
CA THR A 221 -5.10 -24.09 10.51
C THR A 221 -6.16 -23.71 11.55
N GLY A 222 -7.21 -22.99 11.16
CA GLY A 222 -8.28 -22.55 12.07
C GLY A 222 -7.82 -21.51 13.10
N THR A 223 -6.71 -20.81 12.86
CA THR A 223 -6.15 -19.78 13.75
C THR A 223 -6.37 -18.36 13.25
N ALA A 224 -7.14 -18.17 12.18
CA ALA A 224 -7.45 -16.86 11.62
C ALA A 224 -8.13 -15.93 12.64
N SER A 225 -7.80 -14.64 12.57
CA SER A 225 -8.51 -13.58 13.29
C SER A 225 -8.64 -12.33 12.44
N ILE A 226 -9.71 -11.57 12.66
CA ILE A 226 -10.04 -10.37 11.87
C ILE A 226 -8.89 -9.36 11.95
N VAL A 227 -8.46 -8.99 13.16
CA VAL A 227 -7.39 -8.00 13.35
C VAL A 227 -6.05 -8.53 12.85
N GLY A 228 -5.78 -9.83 12.96
CA GLY A 228 -4.56 -10.45 12.41
C GLY A 228 -4.46 -10.30 10.89
N ILE A 229 -5.53 -10.59 10.15
CA ILE A 229 -5.56 -10.48 8.69
C ILE A 229 -5.47 -9.01 8.25
N LEU A 230 -6.31 -8.13 8.81
CA LEU A 230 -6.31 -6.71 8.44
C LEU A 230 -5.00 -6.01 8.84
N GLY A 231 -4.45 -6.37 9.99
CA GLY A 231 -3.15 -5.89 10.46
C GLY A 231 -2.02 -6.32 9.55
N TYR A 232 -2.01 -7.58 9.09
CA TYR A 232 -1.01 -8.07 8.15
C TYR A 232 -1.08 -7.33 6.81
N LEU A 233 -2.27 -7.15 6.23
CA LEU A 233 -2.43 -6.37 4.99
C LEU A 233 -1.99 -4.91 5.17
N THR A 234 -2.32 -4.29 6.31
CA THR A 234 -1.86 -2.93 6.64
C THR A 234 -0.34 -2.87 6.80
N TYR A 235 0.29 -3.91 7.37
CA TYR A 235 1.75 -4.02 7.46
C TYR A 235 2.42 -4.14 6.09
N ILE A 236 1.86 -4.94 5.17
CA ILE A 236 2.36 -5.03 3.79
C ILE A 236 2.31 -3.65 3.11
N ASP A 237 1.19 -2.94 3.22
CA ASP A 237 1.06 -1.58 2.67
C ASP A 237 2.09 -0.63 3.31
N PHE A 238 2.19 -0.63 4.65
CA PHE A 238 3.12 0.22 5.39
C PHE A 238 4.56 0.02 4.96
N MET A 239 5.02 -1.24 4.89
CA MET A 239 6.39 -1.54 4.52
C MET A 239 6.66 -1.16 3.07
N ASN A 240 5.75 -1.48 2.15
CA ASN A 240 5.86 -1.03 0.76
C ASN A 240 5.94 0.50 0.63
N TYR A 241 5.12 1.24 1.36
CA TYR A 241 5.14 2.70 1.35
C TYR A 241 6.43 3.26 1.94
N LEU A 242 6.93 2.67 3.03
CA LEU A 242 8.21 2.99 3.64
C LEU A 242 9.35 2.84 2.61
N GLY A 243 9.40 1.71 1.89
CA GLY A 243 10.44 1.46 0.90
C GLY A 243 10.43 2.41 -0.31
N HIS A 244 9.29 3.02 -0.62
CA HIS A 244 9.09 3.83 -1.82
C HIS A 244 8.89 5.33 -1.51
N CYS A 245 9.22 5.80 -0.30
CA CYS A 245 8.89 7.18 0.07
C CYS A 245 9.92 8.24 -0.34
N ASN A 246 11.08 7.85 -0.90
CA ASN A 246 12.18 8.73 -1.34
C ASN A 246 12.78 9.67 -0.26
N PHE A 247 12.55 9.38 1.02
CA PHE A 247 13.27 10.01 2.12
C PHE A 247 13.64 8.97 3.16
N GLU A 248 14.79 9.15 3.81
CA GLU A 248 15.24 8.26 4.87
C GLU A 248 14.69 8.71 6.23
N LEU A 249 14.10 7.77 6.96
CA LEU A 249 13.51 8.01 8.28
C LEU A 249 13.96 7.00 9.34
N VAL A 250 14.61 5.92 8.96
CA VAL A 250 15.13 4.88 9.85
C VAL A 250 16.44 5.39 10.46
N PRO A 251 16.49 5.74 11.76
CA PRO A 251 17.69 6.30 12.35
C PRO A 251 18.84 5.29 12.42
N ILE A 252 20.08 5.74 12.22
CA ILE A 252 21.30 4.90 12.39
C ILE A 252 21.34 4.24 13.78
N SER A 253 20.79 4.90 14.81
CA SER A 253 20.76 4.37 16.16
C SER A 253 20.03 3.02 16.26
N VAL A 254 19.03 2.76 15.41
CA VAL A 254 18.29 1.49 15.37
C VAL A 254 19.24 0.32 15.13
N PHE A 255 20.07 0.39 14.08
CA PHE A 255 21.03 -0.65 13.76
C PHE A 255 22.28 -0.61 14.65
N ARG A 256 22.58 0.53 15.28
CA ARG A 256 23.65 0.59 16.29
C ARG A 256 23.27 -0.16 17.57
N PHE A 257 22.03 -0.02 18.05
CA PHE A 257 21.54 -0.71 19.24
C PHE A 257 21.14 -2.16 18.96
N PHE A 258 20.61 -2.44 17.76
CA PHE A 258 20.22 -3.78 17.33
C PHE A 258 20.89 -4.14 15.98
N PRO A 259 22.18 -4.50 15.98
CA PRO A 259 22.94 -4.75 14.74
C PRO A 259 22.35 -5.82 13.84
N LEU A 260 21.68 -6.83 14.41
CA LEU A 260 21.05 -7.89 13.63
C LEU A 260 19.81 -7.42 12.86
N LEU A 261 19.17 -6.33 13.29
CA LEU A 261 17.92 -5.87 12.68
C LEU A 261 18.11 -5.44 11.21
N LYS A 262 19.33 -5.06 10.81
CA LYS A 262 19.65 -4.73 9.41
C LYS A 262 19.41 -5.88 8.41
N TYR A 263 19.35 -7.12 8.89
CA TYR A 263 19.05 -8.30 8.08
C TYR A 263 17.54 -8.57 7.98
N PHE A 264 16.76 -8.11 8.96
CA PHE A 264 15.32 -8.37 9.10
C PHE A 264 14.45 -7.14 8.79
N PHE A 265 15.06 -6.01 8.47
CA PHE A 265 14.36 -4.76 8.22
C PHE A 265 15.17 -3.88 7.26
N TYR A 266 14.66 -3.70 6.05
CA TYR A 266 15.23 -2.80 5.06
C TYR A 266 14.93 -1.34 5.37
N THR A 267 15.65 -0.46 4.69
CA THR A 267 15.48 1.00 4.78
C THR A 267 14.90 1.55 3.49
N PRO A 268 14.24 2.72 3.51
CA PRO A 268 13.91 3.47 2.30
C PRO A 268 15.10 3.62 1.35
N SER A 269 16.30 3.93 1.86
CA SER A 269 17.51 4.04 1.04
C SER A 269 17.91 2.71 0.37
N PHE A 270 17.74 1.58 1.04
CA PHE A 270 18.05 0.26 0.48
C PHE A 270 17.23 -0.03 -0.78
N HIS A 271 15.92 0.24 -0.75
CA HIS A 271 15.03 -0.04 -1.87
C HIS A 271 15.03 1.06 -2.94
N SER A 272 15.22 2.32 -2.56
CA SER A 272 15.46 3.38 -3.55
C SER A 272 16.72 3.10 -4.38
N LEU A 273 17.75 2.50 -3.76
CA LEU A 273 18.95 2.06 -4.49
C LEU A 273 18.64 0.94 -5.50
N HIS A 274 17.71 0.03 -5.17
CA HIS A 274 17.23 -0.98 -6.11
C HIS A 274 16.63 -0.34 -7.38
N HIS A 275 15.79 0.70 -7.23
CA HIS A 275 15.18 1.45 -8.33
C HIS A 275 16.17 2.25 -9.19
N THR A 276 17.39 2.50 -8.69
CA THR A 276 18.42 3.25 -9.42
C THR A 276 19.53 2.38 -10.01
N ARG A 277 19.79 1.21 -9.41
CA ARG A 277 20.83 0.25 -9.84
C ARG A 277 20.28 -0.97 -10.57
N PHE A 278 19.01 -1.31 -10.36
CA PHE A 278 18.23 -2.40 -10.97
C PHE A 278 18.73 -3.84 -10.72
N ARG A 279 20.01 -4.04 -10.38
CA ARG A 279 20.65 -5.36 -10.30
C ARG A 279 21.16 -5.75 -8.91
N THR A 280 20.68 -5.05 -7.90
CA THR A 280 21.07 -5.21 -6.50
C THR A 280 19.83 -5.06 -5.62
N ASN A 281 19.89 -5.52 -4.37
CA ASN A 281 18.86 -5.30 -3.35
C ASN A 281 17.47 -5.86 -3.77
N TYR A 282 17.36 -7.17 -3.97
CA TYR A 282 16.14 -7.84 -4.42
C TYR A 282 15.17 -8.26 -3.32
N SER A 283 15.58 -8.21 -2.06
CA SER A 283 14.75 -8.64 -0.92
C SER A 283 13.50 -7.76 -0.77
N LEU A 284 12.42 -8.33 -0.22
CA LEU A 284 11.17 -7.62 0.00
C LEU A 284 11.31 -6.63 1.16
N PHE A 285 11.28 -7.12 2.41
CA PHE A 285 11.44 -6.30 3.60
C PHE A 285 12.63 -6.73 4.45
N MET A 286 13.13 -7.94 4.24
CA MET A 286 14.24 -8.52 5.00
C MET A 286 15.47 -8.69 4.10
N PRO A 287 16.47 -7.79 4.16
CA PRO A 287 17.68 -7.85 3.32
C PRO A 287 18.52 -9.13 3.43
N ILE A 288 18.23 -10.01 4.39
CA ILE A 288 18.98 -11.24 4.66
C ILE A 288 19.33 -12.04 3.39
N TYR A 289 18.44 -12.14 2.42
CA TYR A 289 18.70 -12.89 1.20
C TYR A 289 19.70 -12.20 0.28
N ASP A 290 19.70 -10.87 0.20
CA ASP A 290 20.75 -10.14 -0.53
C ASP A 290 22.12 -10.30 0.11
N TYR A 291 22.18 -10.41 1.44
CA TYR A 291 23.42 -10.74 2.15
C TYR A 291 23.88 -12.18 1.87
N ILE A 292 22.97 -13.16 1.93
CA ILE A 292 23.28 -14.58 1.69
C ILE A 292 23.77 -14.80 0.25
N TYR A 293 23.11 -14.20 -0.73
CA TYR A 293 23.38 -14.42 -2.15
C TYR A 293 24.32 -13.37 -2.77
N GLY A 294 24.83 -12.42 -1.98
CA GLY A 294 25.80 -11.43 -2.44
C GLY A 294 25.25 -10.45 -3.48
N THR A 295 23.97 -10.10 -3.38
CA THR A 295 23.30 -9.13 -4.27
C THR A 295 23.03 -7.78 -3.60
N MET A 296 23.53 -7.58 -2.38
CA MET A 296 23.47 -6.30 -1.67
C MET A 296 24.41 -5.28 -2.32
N ASP A 297 23.93 -4.07 -2.60
CA ASP A 297 24.74 -3.01 -3.19
C ASP A 297 25.75 -2.45 -2.18
N THR A 298 27.02 -2.42 -2.55
CA THR A 298 28.11 -1.93 -1.68
C THR A 298 27.92 -0.49 -1.16
N SER A 299 27.09 0.32 -1.83
CA SER A 299 26.79 1.70 -1.42
C SER A 299 25.58 1.83 -0.49
N SER A 300 24.88 0.74 -0.14
CA SER A 300 23.66 0.78 0.70
C SER A 300 23.88 1.45 2.06
N ASP A 301 24.93 1.06 2.79
CA ASP A 301 25.23 1.61 4.12
C ASP A 301 25.59 3.11 4.04
N GLU A 302 26.36 3.49 3.02
CA GLU A 302 26.78 4.87 2.81
C GLU A 302 25.61 5.76 2.37
N LEU A 303 24.72 5.26 1.52
CA LEU A 303 23.50 5.98 1.12
C LEU A 303 22.57 6.18 2.32
N HIS A 304 22.35 5.14 3.14
CA HIS A 304 21.56 5.26 4.37
C HIS A 304 22.09 6.36 5.28
N ARG A 305 23.42 6.38 5.50
CA ARG A 305 24.09 7.37 6.35
C ARG A 305 24.01 8.78 5.77
N THR A 306 24.33 8.95 4.48
CA THR A 306 24.39 10.27 3.83
C THR A 306 23.02 10.89 3.69
N SER A 307 21.98 10.11 3.36
CA SER A 307 20.60 10.60 3.33
C SER A 307 20.18 11.19 4.68
N LEU A 308 20.45 10.53 5.82
CA LEU A 308 20.10 11.06 7.14
C LEU A 308 20.84 12.35 7.55
N MET A 309 22.02 12.61 6.97
CA MET A 309 22.82 13.80 7.27
C MET A 309 22.38 15.01 6.44
N ARG A 310 21.51 14.81 5.44
CA ARG A 310 21.04 15.86 4.55
C ARG A 310 20.18 16.87 5.29
N ARG A 311 20.57 18.14 5.20
CA ARG A 311 19.86 19.26 5.81
C ARG A 311 18.75 19.79 4.89
N ASP A 312 17.87 20.58 5.46
CA ASP A 312 16.80 21.27 4.74
C ASP A 312 17.44 22.20 3.68
N GLU A 313 17.22 21.90 2.41
CA GLU A 313 17.52 22.80 1.29
C GLU A 313 16.19 23.44 0.93
N GLN A 314 15.90 24.61 1.50
CA GLN A 314 14.78 25.40 1.02
C GLN A 314 15.19 25.99 -0.33
N PRO A 315 14.38 25.84 -1.39
CA PRO A 315 14.68 26.50 -2.65
C PRO A 315 14.67 28.02 -2.44
N ASP A 316 15.80 28.69 -2.69
CA ASP A 316 15.94 30.14 -2.55
C ASP A 316 14.98 30.91 -3.48
N VAL A 317 14.69 30.32 -4.64
CA VAL A 317 13.76 30.84 -5.64
C VAL A 317 13.01 29.66 -6.25
N VAL A 318 11.68 29.67 -6.16
CA VAL A 318 10.84 28.76 -6.94
C VAL A 318 10.32 29.54 -8.14
N HIS A 319 10.84 29.28 -9.34
CA HIS A 319 10.29 29.86 -10.56
C HIS A 319 9.02 29.09 -10.92
N LEU A 320 7.91 29.59 -10.40
CA LEU A 320 6.61 28.98 -10.55
C LEU A 320 5.95 29.50 -11.83
N THR A 321 5.95 28.71 -12.91
CA THR A 321 5.39 29.12 -14.21
C THR A 321 3.86 29.16 -14.26
N HIS A 322 3.17 28.62 -13.24
CA HIS A 322 1.70 28.46 -13.22
C HIS A 322 0.90 28.67 -11.90
N PRO A 323 1.44 29.26 -10.83
CA PRO A 323 0.66 29.83 -9.74
C PRO A 323 0.73 31.36 -9.75
N SER A 324 -0.43 32.03 -9.75
CA SER A 324 -0.52 33.49 -9.83
C SER A 324 -0.29 34.22 -8.50
N THR A 325 -0.23 33.50 -7.36
CA THR A 325 -0.06 34.08 -6.01
C THR A 325 0.76 33.18 -5.06
N LEU A 326 1.41 33.73 -4.03
CA LEU A 326 2.15 32.97 -3.01
C LEU A 326 1.26 31.91 -2.29
N GLU A 327 -0.01 32.22 -2.09
CA GLU A 327 -0.99 31.34 -1.44
C GLU A 327 -1.26 30.06 -2.23
N SER A 328 -1.12 30.10 -3.56
CA SER A 328 -1.30 28.93 -4.42
C SER A 328 -0.17 27.89 -4.30
N VAL A 329 0.92 28.21 -3.57
CA VAL A 329 1.93 27.23 -3.14
C VAL A 329 1.41 26.30 -2.04
N TYR A 330 0.46 26.76 -1.21
CA TYR A 330 -0.19 25.89 -0.23
C TYR A 330 -1.24 24.96 -0.87
N HIS A 331 -1.55 25.14 -2.16
CA HIS A 331 -2.31 24.20 -2.98
C HIS A 331 -1.44 23.06 -3.55
N VAL A 332 -0.16 22.96 -3.19
CA VAL A 332 0.71 21.83 -3.55
C VAL A 332 0.14 20.54 -2.96
N GLN A 333 -0.32 19.66 -3.86
CA GLN A 333 -1.03 18.39 -3.64
C GLN A 333 -0.83 17.71 -2.27
N PRO A 334 -1.70 17.96 -1.26
CA PRO A 334 -1.81 17.09 -0.09
C PRO A 334 -2.75 15.92 -0.45
N GLY A 335 -2.34 15.10 -1.42
CA GLY A 335 -3.04 13.86 -1.78
C GLY A 335 -3.62 13.83 -3.19
N LEU A 336 -4.90 14.14 -3.36
CA LEU A 336 -5.61 13.91 -4.62
C LEU A 336 -5.26 14.94 -5.70
N ALA A 337 -4.70 14.48 -6.82
CA ALA A 337 -4.41 15.32 -7.98
C ALA A 337 -5.63 16.14 -8.44
N SER A 338 -6.84 15.58 -8.36
CA SER A 338 -8.10 16.26 -8.72
C SER A 338 -8.40 17.50 -7.88
N LEU A 339 -7.96 17.56 -6.62
CA LEU A 339 -8.14 18.74 -5.75
C LEU A 339 -7.15 19.86 -6.11
N ALA A 340 -6.00 19.51 -6.69
CA ALA A 340 -5.01 20.47 -7.19
C ALA A 340 -5.30 20.97 -8.62
N THR A 341 -6.22 20.32 -9.36
CA THR A 341 -6.63 20.78 -10.71
C THR A 341 -7.58 21.98 -10.69
N LYS A 342 -8.10 22.38 -9.52
CA LYS A 342 -8.93 23.58 -9.41
C LYS A 342 -8.02 24.81 -9.26
N PRO A 343 -8.17 25.83 -10.13
CA PRO A 343 -7.44 27.08 -9.97
C PRO A 343 -7.76 27.72 -8.62
N TYR A 344 -6.75 28.29 -7.97
CA TYR A 344 -6.91 29.03 -6.72
C TYR A 344 -7.99 30.12 -6.90
N ASN A 345 -9.01 30.12 -6.04
CA ASN A 345 -10.06 31.13 -6.04
C ASN A 345 -10.05 31.87 -4.68
N PRO A 346 -9.60 33.14 -4.65
CA PRO A 346 -9.43 33.93 -3.43
C PRO A 346 -10.72 34.21 -2.65
N THR A 347 -11.88 33.86 -3.20
CA THR A 347 -13.19 34.00 -2.52
C THR A 347 -13.56 32.82 -1.61
N THR A 348 -12.75 31.76 -1.57
CA THR A 348 -13.05 30.55 -0.77
C THR A 348 -12.33 30.63 0.57
N THR A 349 -13.03 31.03 1.63
CA THR A 349 -12.49 31.15 2.99
C THR A 349 -12.12 29.78 3.57
N THR A 350 -10.91 29.30 3.29
CA THR A 350 -10.30 28.20 4.05
C THR A 350 -9.26 28.83 4.95
N THR A 351 -9.57 28.92 6.24
CA THR A 351 -8.69 29.50 7.26
C THR A 351 -7.44 28.64 7.37
N VAL A 352 -6.36 29.03 6.69
CA VAL A 352 -5.03 28.48 6.94
C VAL A 352 -4.39 29.34 8.03
N VAL A 353 -4.00 28.69 9.12
CA VAL A 353 -3.26 29.32 10.22
C VAL A 353 -1.95 29.84 9.67
N THR A 354 -1.82 31.16 9.55
CA THR A 354 -0.58 31.83 9.19
C THR A 354 0.34 31.85 10.41
N HIS A 355 1.57 31.38 10.25
CA HIS A 355 2.68 31.83 11.09
C HIS A 355 3.49 32.82 10.26
N ASP A 356 3.59 34.03 10.79
CA ASP A 356 4.30 35.16 10.18
C ASP A 356 5.75 34.78 9.93
N VAL A 357 6.16 34.85 8.66
CA VAL A 357 7.58 34.92 8.28
C VAL A 357 7.82 36.36 7.83
N ILE A 358 8.44 37.12 8.73
CA ILE A 358 8.96 38.46 8.48
C ILE A 358 10.22 38.31 7.61
N CYS A 359 10.21 38.89 6.41
CA CYS A 359 11.37 38.99 5.53
C CYS A 359 12.43 39.96 6.09
N CYS A 360 13.70 39.61 5.89
CA CYS A 360 14.80 40.55 5.68
C CYS A 360 15.49 40.17 4.38
#